data_AF-A0A7S2R5Q6-F1
#
_entry.id   AF-A0A7S2R5Q6-F1
#
_cell.length_a   1.000
_cell.length_b   1.000
_cell.length_c   1.000
_cell.angle_alpha   90.00
_cell.angle_beta   90.00
_cell.angle_gamma   90.00
#
_symmetry.space_group_name_H-M   'P 1'
#
loop_
_entity.id
_entity.type
_entity.pdbx_description
1 polymer ?
#
loop_
_entity_poly.entity_id
_entity_poly.type
_entity_poly.pdbx_seq_one_letter_code
_entity_poly.pdbx_strand_id
1 'polypeptide(L)'
;TYNNSDEMRPIYPDTEDYPRYVGYHRGPDYYPPKGFDRNKLTKPIGFIPQVSMTFAYLDGNYGIMNEKQVITGGESTCSSVFQAVAIGKEGGTALFSINELSRIAMERS
;
A
#
# COMPACT_ATOMS: atom_id res chain seq x y z
N THR A 1 14.94 2.38 -25.04
CA THR A 1 14.72 3.41 -24.00
C THR A 1 13.54 2.96 -23.17
N TYR A 2 13.81 2.15 -22.14
CA TYR A 2 12.77 1.60 -21.25
C TYR A 2 12.39 2.69 -20.25
N ASN A 3 11.09 2.95 -20.11
CA ASN A 3 10.56 3.93 -19.16
C ASN A 3 10.83 3.44 -17.72
N ASN A 4 11.45 4.28 -16.88
CA ASN A 4 11.78 4.03 -15.47
C ASN A 4 10.55 3.91 -14.53
N SER A 5 9.41 3.44 -15.02
CA SER A 5 8.25 3.16 -14.16
C SER A 5 8.42 1.89 -13.32
N ASP A 6 9.26 0.94 -13.77
CA ASP A 6 9.58 -0.28 -13.02
C ASP A 6 10.64 -0.07 -11.92
N GLU A 7 11.32 1.10 -11.92
CA GLU A 7 12.33 1.42 -10.89
C GLU A 7 11.71 1.91 -9.59
N MET A 8 10.44 2.32 -9.59
CA MET A 8 9.80 3.00 -8.47
C MET A 8 8.47 2.33 -8.10
N ARG A 9 8.38 1.83 -6.86
CA ARG A 9 7.15 1.31 -6.27
C ARG A 9 6.27 2.47 -5.79
N PRO A 10 5.03 2.62 -6.30
CA PRO A 10 4.11 3.62 -5.80
C PRO A 10 3.63 3.30 -4.39
N ILE A 11 3.43 4.34 -3.60
CA ILE A 11 2.82 4.31 -2.27
C ILE A 11 1.42 4.88 -2.39
N TYR A 12 0.42 4.10 -2.00
CA TYR A 12 -0.97 4.53 -2.02
C TYR A 12 -1.42 4.98 -0.63
N PRO A 13 -2.31 5.98 -0.55
CA PRO A 13 -2.95 6.31 0.71
C PRO A 13 -3.86 5.16 1.14
N ASP A 14 -3.98 4.95 2.45
CA ASP A 14 -4.95 4.03 3.01
C ASP A 14 -5.95 4.81 3.85
N THR A 15 -7.21 4.78 3.46
CA THR A 15 -8.31 5.44 4.16
C THR A 15 -9.08 4.48 5.07
N GLU A 16 -8.83 3.17 4.97
CA GLU A 16 -9.61 2.08 5.59
C GLU A 16 -11.11 2.03 5.26
N ASP A 17 -11.68 3.09 4.68
CA ASP A 17 -13.04 3.17 4.15
C ASP A 17 -13.19 2.48 2.79
N TYR A 18 -14.40 2.02 2.46
CA TYR A 18 -14.70 1.47 1.13
C TYR A 18 -15.00 2.58 0.09
N PRO A 19 -14.41 2.53 -1.12
CA PRO A 19 -13.33 1.64 -1.55
C PRO A 19 -11.95 2.16 -1.11
N ARG A 20 -11.18 1.32 -0.41
CA ARG A 20 -9.88 1.71 0.18
C ARG A 20 -8.78 1.90 -0.86
N TYR A 21 -8.88 1.16 -1.95
CA TYR A 21 -7.98 1.19 -3.08
C TYR A 21 -8.74 0.70 -4.30
N VAL A 22 -8.59 1.38 -5.43
CA VAL A 22 -9.10 0.96 -6.73
C VAL A 22 -7.99 1.13 -7.75
N GLY A 23 -7.55 0.01 -8.31
CA GLY A 23 -6.43 0.01 -9.26
C GLY A 23 -5.91 -1.39 -9.54
N TYR A 24 -4.82 -1.44 -10.30
CA TYR A 24 -4.30 -2.69 -10.86
C TYR A 24 -2.99 -3.15 -10.20
N HIS A 25 -2.47 -2.40 -9.22
CA HIS A 25 -1.18 -2.75 -8.58
C HIS A 25 -1.32 -3.78 -7.45
N ARG A 26 -2.55 -4.03 -6.98
CA ARG A 26 -2.86 -5.06 -5.98
C ARG A 26 -3.55 -6.25 -6.66
N GLY A 27 -4.00 -7.21 -5.85
CA GLY A 27 -4.75 -8.37 -6.33
C GLY A 27 -6.02 -8.00 -7.13
N PRO A 28 -6.56 -8.96 -7.89
CA PRO A 28 -7.69 -8.75 -8.79
C PRO A 28 -8.97 -8.25 -8.08
N ASP A 29 -9.10 -8.48 -6.77
CA ASP A 29 -10.23 -8.01 -5.97
C ASP A 29 -10.31 -6.48 -5.88
N TYR A 30 -9.21 -5.77 -6.16
CA TYR A 30 -9.16 -4.32 -6.19
C TYR A 30 -9.36 -3.71 -7.58
N TYR A 31 -9.58 -4.55 -8.59
CA TYR A 31 -9.72 -4.07 -9.95
C TYR A 31 -11.02 -3.27 -10.10
N PRO A 32 -10.96 -2.12 -10.80
CA PRO A 32 -12.14 -1.32 -11.02
C PRO A 32 -13.20 -2.13 -11.78
N PRO A 33 -14.49 -2.05 -11.40
CA PRO A 33 -15.55 -2.72 -12.13
C PRO A 33 -15.66 -2.17 -13.56
N LYS A 34 -16.25 -2.96 -14.46
CA LYS A 34 -16.45 -2.54 -15.85
C LYS A 34 -17.26 -1.24 -15.91
N GLY A 35 -16.76 -0.24 -16.63
CA GLY A 35 -17.40 1.09 -16.74
C GLY A 35 -17.04 2.06 -15.63
N PHE A 36 -16.16 1.69 -14.70
CA PHE A 36 -15.62 2.61 -13.70
C PHE A 36 -14.81 3.73 -14.36
N ASP A 37 -15.01 4.95 -13.88
CA ASP A 37 -14.28 6.12 -14.34
C ASP A 37 -12.79 6.01 -13.96
N ARG A 38 -11.93 5.93 -14.97
CA ARG A 38 -10.48 5.80 -14.78
C ARG A 38 -9.87 7.00 -14.05
N ASN A 39 -10.52 8.17 -14.03
CA ASN A 39 -10.05 9.33 -13.28
C ASN A 39 -10.23 9.17 -11.75
N LYS A 40 -11.02 8.18 -11.33
CA LYS A 40 -11.28 7.85 -9.92
C LYS A 40 -10.40 6.71 -9.40
N LEU A 41 -9.42 6.26 -10.17
CA LEU A 41 -8.41 5.33 -9.68
C LEU A 41 -7.63 5.96 -8.52
N THR A 42 -7.26 5.15 -7.53
CA THR A 42 -6.50 5.62 -6.38
C THR A 42 -5.14 6.12 -6.85
N LYS A 43 -4.85 7.39 -6.59
CA LYS A 43 -3.59 8.03 -6.97
C LYS A 43 -2.53 7.76 -5.89
N PRO A 44 -1.27 7.50 -6.30
CA PRO A 44 -0.19 7.36 -5.33
C PRO A 44 0.12 8.71 -4.67
N ILE A 45 0.48 8.66 -3.38
CA ILE A 45 0.92 9.81 -2.57
C ILE A 45 2.44 9.99 -2.58
N GLY A 46 3.18 8.97 -3.01
CA GLY A 46 4.62 9.05 -3.20
C GLY A 46 5.16 7.75 -3.80
N PHE A 47 6.49 7.63 -3.85
CA PHE A 47 7.18 6.52 -4.49
C PHE A 47 8.44 6.16 -3.70
N ILE A 48 8.81 4.89 -3.73
CA ILE A 48 10.09 4.40 -3.21
C ILE A 48 10.83 3.59 -4.28
N PRO A 49 12.16 3.47 -4.22
CA PRO A 49 12.90 2.58 -5.11
C PRO A 49 12.38 1.14 -5.01
N GLN A 50 12.15 0.54 -6.17
CA GLN A 50 11.75 -0.85 -6.29
C GLN A 50 12.96 -1.78 -6.10
N VAL A 51 12.71 -2.99 -5.59
CA VAL A 51 13.75 -4.01 -5.37
C VAL A 51 13.75 -5.03 -6.50
N SER A 52 14.85 -5.76 -6.68
CA SER A 52 15.02 -6.72 -7.78
C SER A 52 14.08 -7.92 -7.72
N MET A 53 13.62 -8.31 -6.52
CA MET A 53 12.67 -9.40 -6.32
C MET A 53 11.76 -9.06 -5.15
N THR A 54 10.46 -9.34 -5.31
CA THR A 54 9.46 -9.25 -4.24
C THR A 54 8.83 -10.61 -4.01
N PHE A 55 8.44 -10.88 -2.77
CA PHE A 55 7.74 -12.10 -2.40
C PHE A 55 6.23 -11.98 -2.57
N ALA A 56 5.57 -13.09 -2.91
CA ALA A 56 4.12 -13.20 -2.85
C ALA A 56 3.66 -13.20 -1.39
N TYR A 57 2.54 -12.54 -1.11
CA TYR A 57 1.97 -12.46 0.23
C TYR A 57 0.44 -12.44 0.22
N LEU A 58 -0.15 -12.80 1.36
CA LEU A 58 -1.59 -12.70 1.60
C LEU A 58 -1.93 -11.29 2.08
N ASP A 59 -2.74 -10.57 1.30
CA ASP A 59 -3.18 -9.21 1.59
C ASP A 59 -4.57 -9.22 2.24
N GLY A 60 -4.74 -8.43 3.30
CA GLY A 60 -6.03 -8.06 3.88
C GLY A 60 -6.13 -6.54 4.00
N ASN A 61 -6.55 -6.05 5.18
CA ASN A 61 -6.35 -4.63 5.51
C ASN A 61 -4.85 -4.27 5.54
N TYR A 62 -4.00 -5.23 5.91
CA TYR A 62 -2.55 -5.18 5.99
C TYR A 62 -1.95 -6.51 5.48
N GLY A 63 -0.64 -6.58 5.30
CA GLY A 63 0.05 -7.80 4.90
C GLY A 63 0.04 -8.85 6.02
N ILE A 64 -0.44 -10.06 5.75
CA ILE A 64 -0.65 -11.10 6.76
C ILE A 64 0.54 -12.05 6.84
N MET A 65 0.88 -12.69 5.72
CA MET A 65 1.94 -13.70 5.64
C MET A 65 2.52 -13.73 4.23
N ASN A 66 3.84 -13.87 4.11
CA ASN A 66 4.51 -14.06 2.83
C ASN A 66 4.83 -15.54 2.53
N GLU A 67 5.27 -15.84 1.31
CA GLU A 67 5.63 -17.21 0.88
C GLU A 67 6.84 -17.80 1.61
N LYS A 68 7.58 -16.98 2.37
CA LYS A 68 8.67 -17.42 3.26
C LYS A 68 8.17 -17.77 4.66
N GLN A 69 6.86 -17.83 4.87
CA GLN A 69 6.23 -18.09 6.17
C GLN A 69 6.52 -17.01 7.22
N VAL A 70 6.93 -15.80 6.79
CA VAL A 70 7.07 -14.64 7.65
C VAL A 70 5.69 -14.02 7.85
N ILE A 71 5.34 -13.74 9.11
CA ILE A 71 4.08 -13.11 9.50
C ILE A 71 4.41 -11.72 10.04
N THR A 72 3.82 -10.69 9.43
CA THR A 72 3.72 -9.37 10.07
C THR A 72 2.72 -9.51 11.21
N GLY A 73 3.23 -9.50 12.45
CA GLY A 73 2.48 -9.89 13.66
C GLY A 73 1.07 -9.28 13.77
N GLY A 74 0.21 -9.94 14.56
CA GLY A 74 -1.18 -9.53 14.76
C GLY A 74 -1.27 -8.08 15.25
N GLU A 75 -1.99 -7.24 14.51
CA GLU A 75 -2.33 -5.90 14.95
C GLU A 75 -3.09 -5.99 16.28
N SER A 76 -2.69 -5.16 17.25
CA SER A 76 -3.39 -4.99 18.51
C SER A 76 -3.73 -3.53 18.66
N THR A 77 -5.01 -3.24 18.79
CA THR A 77 -5.47 -1.88 19.02
C THR A 77 -4.95 -1.40 20.37
N CYS A 78 -4.09 -0.39 20.35
CA CYS A 78 -3.58 0.28 21.54
C CYS A 78 -3.78 1.78 21.35
N SER A 79 -4.25 2.47 22.39
CA SER A 79 -4.36 3.92 22.35
C SER A 79 -2.95 4.54 22.25
N SER A 80 -2.75 5.40 21.26
CA SER A 80 -1.52 6.16 21.08
C SER A 80 -1.85 7.58 20.62
N VAL A 81 -1.00 8.54 20.98
CA VAL A 81 -1.08 9.90 20.44
C VAL A 81 -0.34 9.90 19.10
N PHE A 82 -1.09 9.84 18.01
CA PHE A 82 -0.50 9.87 16.67
C PHE A 82 -0.10 11.30 16.30
N GLN A 83 1.21 11.52 16.15
CA GLN A 83 1.75 12.75 15.55
C GLN A 83 1.90 12.64 14.02
N ALA A 84 1.78 11.42 13.47
CA ALA A 84 1.91 11.16 12.04
C ALA A 84 0.65 11.61 11.30
N VAL A 85 0.76 12.72 10.55
CA VAL A 85 -0.29 13.21 9.65
C VAL A 85 0.12 12.90 8.21
N ALA A 86 -0.78 12.29 7.44
CA ALA A 86 -0.51 11.86 6.07
C ALA A 86 -0.15 13.04 5.14
N ILE A 87 0.79 12.82 4.23
CA ILE A 87 1.14 13.82 3.20
C ILE A 87 -0.10 14.20 2.37
N GLY A 88 -0.27 15.50 2.10
CA GLY A 88 -1.46 16.04 1.43
C GLY A 88 -2.60 16.46 2.38
N LYS A 89 -2.44 16.26 3.69
CA LYS A 89 -3.22 16.91 4.75
C LYS A 89 -2.43 18.08 5.35
N GLU A 90 -3.12 19.01 6.01
CA GLU A 90 -2.50 20.19 6.62
C GLU A 90 -1.43 19.77 7.64
N GLY A 91 -0.18 20.23 7.43
CA GLY A 91 0.97 19.87 8.28
C GLY A 91 1.46 18.42 8.16
N GLY A 92 0.96 17.64 7.20
CA GLY A 92 1.27 16.22 7.05
C GLY A 92 2.58 15.92 6.34
N THR A 93 3.41 15.07 6.96
CA THR A 93 4.70 14.60 6.43
C THR A 93 4.80 13.09 6.33
N ALA A 94 3.83 12.35 6.87
CA ALA A 94 3.85 10.89 6.87
C ALA A 94 3.53 10.34 5.48
N LEU A 95 4.51 9.67 4.87
CA LEU A 95 4.33 9.00 3.59
C LEU A 95 3.62 7.65 3.73
N PHE A 96 3.87 6.93 4.83
CA PHE A 96 3.36 5.57 4.99
C PHE A 96 2.26 5.48 6.05
N SER A 97 1.21 4.74 5.70
CA SER A 97 0.32 4.13 6.69
C SER A 97 0.92 2.81 7.19
N ILE A 98 0.46 2.35 8.37
CA ILE A 98 0.90 1.05 8.91
C ILE A 98 0.56 -0.11 7.96
N ASN A 99 -0.59 -0.02 7.29
CA ASN A 99 -1.04 -1.01 6.31
C ASN A 99 -0.09 -1.06 5.11
N GLU A 100 0.34 0.08 4.58
CA GLU A 100 1.28 0.10 3.45
C GLU A 100 2.69 -0.35 3.88
N LEU A 101 3.13 -0.03 5.11
CA LEU A 101 4.39 -0.55 5.67
C LEU A 101 4.37 -2.07 5.77
N SER A 102 3.27 -2.66 6.24
CA SER A 102 3.15 -4.10 6.38
C SER A 102 3.24 -4.84 5.03
N ARG A 103 2.66 -4.26 3.96
CA ARG A 103 2.75 -4.81 2.60
C ARG A 103 4.19 -4.77 2.10
N ILE A 104 4.87 -3.64 2.27
CA ILE A 104 6.28 -3.49 1.90
C ILE A 104 7.15 -4.47 2.68
N ALA A 105 6.88 -4.66 3.98
CA ALA A 105 7.60 -5.63 4.78
C ALA A 105 7.42 -7.05 4.21
N MET A 106 6.20 -7.47 3.89
CA MET A 106 5.94 -8.79 3.32
C MET A 106 6.59 -9.00 1.94
N GLU A 107 6.61 -7.96 1.11
CA GLU A 107 7.28 -8.01 -0.21
C GLU A 107 8.81 -8.19 -0.09
N ARG A 108 9.43 -7.76 1.02
CA ARG A 108 10.89 -7.59 1.13
C ARG A 108 11.57 -8.41 2.24
N SER A 109 10.82 -9.22 3.00
CA SER A 109 11.33 -10.00 4.15
C SER A 109 11.71 -11.43 3.80
#